data_AF-A0A124ISL5-F1
#
_entry.id   AF-A0A124ISL5-F1
#
_cell.length_a   1.000
_cell.length_b   1.000
_cell.length_c   1.000
_cell.angle_alpha   90.00
_cell.angle_beta   90.00
_cell.angle_gamma   90.00
#
_symmetry.space_group_name_H-M   'P 1'
#
loop_
_entity.id
_entity.type
_entity.pdbx_description
1 polymer ?
#
loop_
_entity_poly.entity_id
_entity_poly.type
_entity_poly.pdbx_seq_one_letter_code
_entity_poly.pdbx_strand_id
1 'polypeptide(L)'
;MSTEDVVGKARGVITKLRTAEALIRSGKLDDGVRLFNEVTKEAREAGLFDNYIAIIRKIRRLIKESQLKQSKASKAEAKSSGEA
;
A
#
# COMPACT_ATOMS: atom_id res chain seq x y z
N MET A 1 21.51 -18.13 -5.22
CA MET A 1 20.18 -18.15 -4.59
C MET A 1 19.49 -19.42 -5.05
N SER A 2 19.00 -20.26 -4.15
CA SER A 2 18.32 -21.49 -4.55
C SER A 2 16.93 -21.17 -5.11
N THR A 3 16.35 -22.07 -5.89
CA THR A 3 14.96 -21.92 -6.37
C THR A 3 13.98 -21.81 -5.20
N GLU A 4 14.23 -22.50 -4.10
CA GLU A 4 13.41 -22.44 -2.88
C GLU A 4 13.46 -21.07 -2.22
N ASP A 5 14.62 -20.41 -2.22
CA ASP A 5 14.77 -19.05 -1.70
C ASP A 5 13.97 -18.04 -2.54
N VAL A 6 13.97 -18.19 -3.87
CA VAL A 6 13.21 -17.33 -4.78
C VAL A 6 11.71 -17.50 -4.56
N VAL A 7 11.24 -18.74 -4.44
CA VAL A 7 9.83 -19.05 -4.20
C VAL A 7 9.39 -18.53 -2.83
N GLY A 8 10.21 -18.69 -1.79
CA GLY A 8 9.96 -18.15 -0.46
C GLY A 8 9.82 -16.62 -0.47
N LYS A 9 10.76 -15.92 -1.13
CA LYS A 9 10.71 -14.47 -1.29
C LYS A 9 9.49 -14.02 -2.08
N ALA A 10 9.16 -14.71 -3.17
CA ALA A 10 7.97 -14.43 -3.96
C ALA A 10 6.68 -14.53 -3.13
N ARG A 11 6.52 -15.59 -2.34
CA ARG A 11 5.37 -15.77 -1.43
C ARG A 11 5.32 -14.69 -0.35
N GLY A 12 6.46 -14.31 0.20
CA GLY A 12 6.55 -13.23 1.18
C GLY A 12 6.10 -11.88 0.62
N VAL A 13 6.60 -11.52 -0.57
CA VAL A 13 6.25 -10.27 -1.27
C VAL A 13 4.75 -10.20 -1.56
N ILE A 14 4.16 -11.24 -2.16
CA ILE A 14 2.72 -11.20 -2.48
C ILE A 14 1.87 -11.10 -1.21
N THR A 15 2.22 -11.83 -0.15
CA THR A 15 1.49 -11.79 1.12
C THR A 15 1.51 -10.39 1.72
N LYS A 16 2.70 -9.77 1.83
CA LYS A 16 2.85 -8.40 2.35
C LYS A 16 2.11 -7.36 1.49
N LEU A 17 2.15 -7.49 0.16
CA LEU A 17 1.37 -6.61 -0.74
C LEU A 17 -0.13 -6.71 -0.48
N ARG A 18 -0.67 -7.93 -0.29
CA ARG A 18 -2.08 -8.13 0.04
C ARG A 18 -2.45 -7.60 1.42
N THR A 19 -1.57 -7.75 2.41
CA THR A 19 -1.75 -7.17 3.74
C THR A 19 -1.78 -5.64 3.66
N ALA A 20 -0.88 -5.01 2.90
CA ALA A 20 -0.89 -3.56 2.68
C ALA A 20 -2.20 -3.10 2.03
N GLU A 21 -2.68 -3.81 0.99
CA GLU A 21 -3.98 -3.54 0.38
C GLU A 21 -5.13 -3.60 1.41
N ALA A 22 -5.14 -4.62 2.27
CA ALA A 22 -6.17 -4.79 3.30
C ALA A 22 -6.13 -3.67 4.36
N LEU A 23 -4.94 -3.29 4.83
CA LEU A 23 -4.77 -2.18 5.78
C LEU A 23 -5.35 -0.88 5.23
N ILE A 24 -5.02 -0.54 3.98
CA ILE A 24 -5.54 0.68 3.35
C ILE A 24 -7.06 0.65 3.22
N ARG A 25 -7.64 -0.50 2.82
CA ARG A 25 -9.10 -0.67 2.72
C ARG A 25 -9.80 -0.58 4.08
N SER A 26 -9.14 -0.99 5.16
CA SER A 26 -9.65 -0.91 6.53
C SER A 26 -9.56 0.49 7.15
N GLY A 27 -9.02 1.47 6.42
CA GLY A 27 -8.83 2.84 6.92
C GLY A 27 -7.51 3.08 7.65
N LYS A 28 -6.70 2.03 7.87
CA LYS A 28 -5.33 2.12 8.41
C LYS A 28 -4.35 2.55 7.31
N LEU A 29 -4.55 3.77 6.80
CA LEU A 29 -3.83 4.27 5.63
C LEU A 29 -2.31 4.32 5.87
N ASP A 30 -1.87 4.88 7.00
CA ASP A 30 -0.45 5.08 7.28
C ASP A 30 0.30 3.74 7.41
N ASP A 31 -0.26 2.79 8.16
CA ASP A 31 0.30 1.44 8.29
C ASP A 31 0.37 0.73 6.92
N GLY A 32 -0.68 0.84 6.12
CA GLY A 32 -0.75 0.25 4.80
C GLY A 32 0.26 0.86 3.83
N VAL A 33 0.46 2.17 3.87
CA VAL A 33 1.46 2.89 3.05
C VAL A 33 2.87 2.51 3.48
N ARG A 34 3.14 2.43 4.79
CA ARG A 34 4.46 2.03 5.31
C ARG A 34 4.82 0.62 4.85
N LEU A 35 3.93 -0.35 5.06
CA LEU A 35 4.14 -1.73 4.63
C LEU A 35 4.29 -1.83 3.11
N PHE A 36 3.50 -1.07 2.34
CA PHE A 36 3.61 -1.01 0.89
C PHE A 36 4.99 -0.52 0.42
N ASN A 37 5.53 0.52 1.05
CA ASN A 37 6.85 1.04 0.71
C ASN A 37 7.97 0.04 1.05
N GLU A 38 7.88 -0.60 2.21
CA GLU A 38 8.80 -1.66 2.63
C GLU A 38 8.81 -2.83 1.63
N VAL A 39 7.64 -3.41 1.33
CA VAL A 39 7.56 -4.58 0.43
C VAL A 39 7.93 -4.25 -1.02
N THR A 40 7.68 -3.02 -1.49
CA THR A 40 8.11 -2.63 -2.84
C THR A 40 9.62 -2.46 -2.95
N LYS A 41 10.29 -2.05 -1.87
CA LYS A 41 11.76 -2.05 -1.79
C LYS A 41 12.29 -3.49 -1.79
N GLU A 42 11.75 -4.36 -0.95
CA GLU A 42 12.11 -5.79 -0.91
C GLU A 42 11.93 -6.46 -2.28
N ALA A 43 10.83 -6.18 -2.97
CA ALA A 43 10.56 -6.72 -4.30
C ALA A 43 11.59 -6.26 -5.35
N ARG A 44 12.12 -5.04 -5.25
CA ARG A 44 13.20 -4.56 -6.14
C ARG A 44 14.52 -5.27 -5.85
N GLU A 45 14.88 -5.35 -4.58
CA GLU A 45 16.12 -6.02 -4.13
C GLU A 45 16.12 -7.51 -4.49
N ALA A 46 14.94 -8.14 -4.51
CA ALA A 46 14.76 -9.53 -4.93
C ALA A 46 14.59 -9.72 -6.45
N GLY A 47 14.56 -8.66 -7.27
CA GLY A 47 14.32 -8.76 -8.71
C GLY A 47 12.89 -9.20 -9.09
N LEU A 48 11.93 -9.02 -8.18
CA LEU A 48 10.53 -9.45 -8.32
C LEU A 48 9.56 -8.30 -8.61
N PHE A 49 10.04 -7.06 -8.67
CA PHE A 49 9.20 -5.88 -8.78
C PHE A 49 8.29 -5.92 -10.02
N ASP A 50 8.85 -6.27 -11.18
CA ASP A 50 8.10 -6.31 -12.43
C ASP A 50 7.05 -7.44 -12.44
N ASN A 51 7.34 -8.57 -11.80
CA ASN A 51 6.40 -9.68 -11.65
C ASN A 51 5.14 -9.27 -10.89
N TYR A 52 5.26 -8.29 -9.98
CA TYR A 52 4.14 -7.79 -9.17
C TYR A 52 3.66 -6.39 -9.57
N ILE A 53 4.09 -5.86 -10.74
CA ILE A 53 3.83 -4.48 -11.13
C ILE A 53 2.34 -4.13 -11.17
N ALA A 54 1.49 -5.06 -11.60
CA ALA A 54 0.04 -4.85 -11.68
C ALA A 54 -0.55 -4.62 -10.28
N ILE A 55 -0.15 -5.43 -9.30
CA ILE A 55 -0.61 -5.31 -7.91
C ILE A 55 -0.06 -4.03 -7.27
N ILE A 56 1.22 -3.74 -7.51
CA ILE A 56 1.87 -2.52 -7.02
C ILE A 56 1.16 -1.28 -7.54
N ARG A 57 0.83 -1.21 -8.84
CA ARG A 57 0.07 -0.11 -9.45
C ARG A 57 -1.33 0.02 -8.87
N LYS A 58 -2.02 -1.09 -8.65
CA LYS A 58 -3.34 -1.12 -8.00
C LYS A 58 -3.29 -0.51 -6.60
N ILE A 59 -2.32 -0.91 -5.78
CA ILE A 59 -2.18 -0.38 -4.42
C ILE A 59 -1.81 1.10 -4.44
N ARG A 60 -0.91 1.55 -5.34
CA ARG A 60 -0.61 2.99 -5.50
C ARG A 60 -1.86 3.81 -5.81
N ARG A 61 -2.73 3.30 -6.68
CA ARG A 61 -4.00 3.96 -7.00
C ARG A 61 -4.89 4.03 -5.76
N LEU A 62 -5.02 2.93 -5.03
CA LEU A 62 -5.80 2.88 -3.79
C LEU A 62 -5.28 3.88 -2.74
N ILE A 63 -3.97 4.00 -2.55
CA ILE A 63 -3.35 4.98 -1.63
C ILE A 63 -3.79 6.40 -2.01
N LYS A 64 -3.66 6.78 -3.30
CA LYS A 64 -4.05 8.11 -3.78
C LYS A 64 -5.54 8.39 -3.54
N GLU A 65 -6.39 7.41 -3.84
CA GLU A 65 -7.83 7.54 -3.63
C GLU A 65 -8.17 7.72 -2.14
N SER A 66 -7.52 6.97 -1.24
CA SER A 66 -7.70 7.09 0.21
C SER A 66 -7.21 8.43 0.77
N GLN A 67 -6.04 8.91 0.31
CA GLN A 67 -5.51 10.23 0.70
C GLN A 67 -6.45 11.37 0.28
N LEU A 68 -6.98 11.31 -0.94
CA LEU A 68 -7.95 12.29 -1.44
C LEU A 68 -9.24 12.29 -0.62
N LYS A 69 -9.71 11.10 -0.19
CA LYS A 69 -10.89 10.98 0.68
C LYS A 69 -10.64 11.60 2.05
N GLN A 70 -9.52 11.29 2.71
CA GLN A 70 -9.15 11.90 3.99
C GLN A 70 -9.04 13.43 3.88
N SER A 71 -8.36 13.94 2.86
CA SER A 71 -8.21 15.39 2.66
C SER A 71 -9.54 16.11 2.44
N LYS A 72 -10.51 15.45 1.79
CA LYS A 72 -11.86 16.00 1.62
C LYS A 72 -12.66 15.97 2.92
N ALA A 73 -12.55 14.90 3.70
CA ALA A 73 -13.20 14.79 5.01
C ALA A 73 -12.71 15.89 5.97
N SER A 74 -11.39 16.07 6.10
CA SER A 74 -10.81 17.11 6.96
C SER A 74 -11.21 18.52 6.53
N LYS A 75 -11.36 18.78 5.22
CA LYS A 75 -11.85 20.06 4.70
C LYS A 75 -13.34 20.30 4.98
N ALA A 76 -14.15 19.25 5.02
CA ALA A 76 -15.57 19.36 5.35
C ALA A 76 -15.77 19.64 6.85
N GLU A 77 -15.02 18.95 7.71
CA GLU A 77 -15.03 19.16 9.16
C GLU A 77 -14.61 20.59 9.53
N ALA A 78 -13.53 21.11 8.93
CA ALA A 78 -13.06 22.47 9.20
C ALA A 78 -14.05 23.58 8.80
N LYS A 79 -14.88 23.34 7.76
CA LYS A 79 -15.95 24.28 7.37
C LYS A 79 -17.14 24.23 8.31
N SER A 80 -17.44 23.05 8.86
CA SER A 80 -18.54 22.86 9.81
C SER A 80 -18.24 23.43 11.20
N SER A 81 -16.97 23.55 11.58
CA SER A 81 -16.55 24.04 12.91
C SER A 81 -16.18 25.52 12.92
N GLY A 82 -16.24 26.22 11.79
CA GLY A 82 -15.83 27.63 11.63
C GLY A 82 -16.99 28.64 11.54
N GLU A 83 -18.24 28.18 11.61
CA GLU A 83 -19.43 29.05 11.73
C GLU A 83 -20.06 28.84 13.12
N ALA A 84 -19.56 29.56 14.12
CA ALA A 84 -20.22 29.84 15.39
C ALA A 84 -19.80 31.21 15.89
#